data_AF-A0A918ZTE0-F1
#
_entry.id   AF-A0A918ZTE0-F1
#
_cell.length_a   1.000
_cell.length_b   1.000
_cell.length_c   1.000
_cell.angle_alpha   90.00
_cell.angle_beta   90.00
_cell.angle_gamma   90.00
#
_symmetry.space_group_name_H-M   'P 1'
#
loop_
_entity.id
_entity.type
_entity.pdbx_description
1 polymer ?
#
loop_
_entity_poly.entity_id
_entity_poly.type
_entity_poly.pdbx_seq_one_letter_code
_entity_poly.pdbx_strand_id
1 'polypeptide(L)'
;MRLRNRARLVMWAFVLWGLFQAVGGMANHGLSSDVVCPWYNEGPDGEEHPSPMQREDRCQPGPGEAMRTYEQQWAAQREERCDILIGSCLLGAGALGLGALFLQRRLSEAQSRHPTQQPPADVTSDA
;
A
#
# COMPACT_ATOMS: atom_id res chain seq x y z
N MET A 1 -4.14 -8.86 28.18
CA MET A 1 -5.15 -8.31 27.24
C MET A 1 -4.81 -6.92 26.68
N ARG A 2 -4.35 -5.94 27.49
CA ARG A 2 -4.03 -4.57 27.02
C ARG A 2 -3.01 -4.50 25.88
N LEU A 3 -1.93 -5.29 25.92
CA LEU A 3 -0.88 -5.30 24.88
C LEU A 3 -1.40 -5.76 23.51
N ARG A 4 -2.27 -6.77 23.49
CA ARG A 4 -2.86 -7.33 22.26
C ARG A 4 -3.86 -6.37 21.61
N ASN A 5 -4.61 -5.62 22.41
CA ASN A 5 -5.49 -4.57 21.90
C ASN A 5 -4.69 -3.38 21.35
N ARG A 6 -3.60 -2.98 22.01
CA ARG A 6 -2.69 -1.94 21.50
C ARG A 6 -2.06 -2.35 20.16
N ALA A 7 -1.57 -3.58 20.03
CA ALA A 7 -1.01 -4.09 18.78
C ALA A 7 -2.05 -4.07 17.63
N ARG A 8 -3.30 -4.44 17.92
CA ARG A 8 -4.39 -4.37 16.92
C ARG A 8 -4.69 -2.95 16.47
N LEU A 9 -4.71 -1.99 17.39
CA LEU A 9 -4.95 -0.58 17.06
C LEU A 9 -3.82 -0.03 16.17
N VAL A 10 -2.57 -0.38 16.47
CA VAL A 10 -1.41 0.03 15.64
C VAL A 10 -1.50 -0.59 14.25
N MET A 11 -1.85 -1.88 14.14
CA MET A 11 -2.02 -2.52 12.83
C MET A 11 -3.18 -1.91 12.03
N TRP A 12 -4.30 -1.59 12.69
CA TRP A 12 -5.40 -0.87 12.05
C TRP A 12 -5.01 0.54 11.61
N ALA A 13 -4.18 1.25 12.39
CA ALA A 13 -3.65 2.55 11.98
C ALA A 13 -2.81 2.44 10.70
N PHE A 14 -1.94 1.43 10.59
CA PHE A 14 -1.18 1.16 9.36
C PHE A 14 -2.08 0.82 8.17
N VAL A 15 -3.10 0.00 8.37
CA VAL A 15 -4.06 -0.36 7.30
C VAL A 15 -4.84 0.87 6.82
N LEU A 16 -5.39 1.66 7.74
CA LEU A 16 -6.17 2.85 7.39
C LEU A 16 -5.30 3.92 6.72
N TRP A 17 -4.09 4.13 7.23
CA TRP A 17 -3.13 5.07 6.64
C TRP A 17 -2.67 4.61 5.25
N GLY A 18 -2.33 3.33 5.11
CA GLY A 18 -1.96 2.75 3.83
C GLY A 18 -3.11 2.81 2.83
N LEU A 19 -4.35 2.57 3.26
CA LEU A 19 -5.54 2.67 2.41
C LEU A 19 -5.77 4.11 1.93
N PHE A 20 -5.62 5.10 2.82
CA PHE A 20 -5.73 6.51 2.45
C PHE A 20 -4.71 6.91 1.38
N GLN A 21 -3.44 6.51 1.56
CA GLN A 21 -2.37 6.73 0.60
C GLN A 21 -2.62 6.00 -0.74
N ALA A 22 -3.06 4.74 -0.69
CA ALA A 22 -3.31 3.92 -1.87
C ALA A 22 -4.51 4.44 -2.69
N VAL A 23 -5.59 4.84 -2.03
CA VAL A 23 -6.78 5.41 -2.70
C VAL A 23 -6.49 6.81 -3.24
N GLY A 24 -5.81 7.67 -2.48
CA GLY A 24 -5.38 8.98 -2.95
C GLY A 24 -4.42 8.90 -4.14
N GLY A 25 -3.44 7.98 -4.07
CA GLY A 25 -2.50 7.72 -5.15
C GLY A 25 -3.15 7.14 -6.40
N MET A 26 -4.10 6.21 -6.25
CA MET A 26 -4.81 5.61 -7.38
C MET A 26 -5.82 6.55 -8.03
N ALA A 27 -6.42 7.46 -7.27
CA ALA A 27 -7.31 8.49 -7.80
C ALA A 27 -6.54 9.60 -8.57
N ASN A 28 -5.33 9.96 -8.13
CA ASN A 28 -4.54 11.02 -8.76
C ASN A 28 -3.58 10.54 -9.87
N HIS A 29 -3.11 9.29 -9.82
CA HIS A 29 -2.08 8.77 -10.73
C HIS A 29 -2.47 7.43 -11.33
N GLY A 30 -3.69 7.35 -11.87
CA GLY A 30 -4.29 6.13 -12.39
C GLY A 30 -3.34 5.35 -13.31
N LEU A 31 -2.69 4.31 -12.75
CA LEU A 31 -2.05 3.13 -13.36
C LEU A 31 -1.14 3.28 -14.60
N SER A 32 -1.03 4.44 -15.23
CA SER A 32 -0.21 4.63 -16.41
C SER A 32 1.16 5.14 -16.01
N SER A 33 2.20 4.47 -16.53
CA SER A 33 3.59 4.90 -16.40
C SER A 33 3.88 6.21 -17.12
N ASP A 34 2.91 6.71 -17.87
CA ASP A 34 2.99 7.93 -18.66
C ASP A 34 3.24 9.18 -17.82
N VAL A 35 4.03 10.10 -18.38
CA VAL A 35 4.20 11.44 -17.82
C VAL A 35 3.05 12.28 -18.29
N VAL A 36 2.24 12.75 -17.34
CA VAL A 36 1.09 13.61 -17.63
C VAL A 36 1.36 15.01 -17.10
N CYS A 37 1.22 16.01 -17.96
CA CYS A 37 1.23 17.38 -17.48
C CYS A 37 -0.15 17.75 -16.92
N PRO A 38 -0.25 18.39 -15.73
CA PRO A 38 -1.54 18.75 -15.15
C PRO A 38 -2.33 19.78 -15.96
N TRP A 39 -1.65 20.63 -16.74
CA TRP A 39 -2.27 21.71 -17.52
C TRP A 39 -2.22 21.42 -19.02
N TYR A 40 -1.09 21.70 -19.70
CA TYR A 40 -0.89 21.35 -21.10
C TYR A 40 0.59 21.07 -21.41
N ASN A 41 0.83 20.31 -22.48
CA ASN A 41 2.17 20.05 -23.00
C ASN A 41 2.42 20.96 -24.20
N GLU A 42 3.55 21.64 -24.22
CA GLU A 42 4.03 22.43 -25.35
C GLU A 42 5.11 21.66 -26.10
N GLY A 43 4.87 21.41 -27.38
CA GLY A 43 5.84 20.78 -28.27
C GLY A 43 7.02 21.71 -28.59
N PRO A 44 8.09 21.18 -29.20
CA PRO A 44 9.23 21.99 -29.65
C PRO A 44 8.86 23.02 -30.74
N ASP A 45 7.72 22.82 -31.39
CA ASP A 45 7.08 23.72 -32.35
C ASP A 45 6.24 24.83 -31.70
N GLY A 46 6.06 24.79 -30.38
CA GLY A 46 5.20 25.71 -29.65
C GLY A 46 3.71 25.38 -29.76
N GLU A 47 3.35 24.22 -30.33
CA GLU A 47 1.96 23.77 -30.38
C GLU A 47 1.60 22.92 -29.16
N GLU A 48 0.31 22.87 -28.83
CA GLU A 48 -0.19 22.05 -27.74
C GLU A 48 -0.21 20.57 -28.15
N HIS A 49 0.57 19.75 -27.45
CA HIS A 49 0.62 18.31 -27.66
C HIS A 49 -0.35 17.58 -26.70
N PRO A 50 -1.15 16.61 -27.21
CA PRO A 50 -2.02 15.81 -26.36
C PRO A 50 -1.20 14.96 -25.39
N SER A 51 -1.74 14.70 -24.20
CA SER A 51 -1.15 13.71 -23.29
C SER A 51 -1.22 12.30 -23.90
N PRO A 52 -0.20 11.43 -23.70
CA PRO A 52 0.93 11.58 -22.79
C PRO A 52 2.06 12.47 -23.33
N MET A 53 2.80 13.12 -22.41
CA MET A 53 3.88 14.05 -22.73
C MET A 53 5.05 13.33 -23.44
N GLN A 54 5.55 13.89 -24.54
CA GLN A 54 6.72 13.37 -25.24
C GLN A 54 8.02 13.89 -24.64
N ARG A 55 9.14 13.21 -24.94
CA ARG A 55 10.47 13.50 -24.36
C ARG A 55 10.98 14.91 -24.69
N GLU A 56 10.53 15.45 -25.82
CA GLU A 56 10.93 16.75 -26.35
C GLU A 56 9.98 17.87 -25.94
N ASP A 57 8.84 17.52 -25.34
CA ASP A 57 7.83 18.47 -24.91
C ASP A 57 8.22 19.15 -23.59
N ARG A 58 7.56 20.28 -23.33
CA ARG A 58 7.61 21.01 -22.06
C ARG A 58 6.24 20.99 -21.42
N CYS A 59 6.20 20.79 -20.12
CA CYS A 59 4.98 20.81 -19.34
C CYS A 59 4.84 22.17 -18.67
N GLN A 60 3.70 22.81 -18.82
CA GLN A 60 3.29 23.89 -17.92
C GLN A 60 2.50 23.28 -16.77
N PRO A 61 2.96 23.31 -15.50
CA PRO A 61 2.23 22.65 -14.42
C PRO A 61 0.95 23.40 -14.03
N GLY A 62 0.92 24.72 -14.23
CA GLY A 62 -0.20 25.58 -13.88
C GLY A 62 0.06 27.04 -14.27
N PRO A 63 -0.97 27.90 -14.17
CA PRO A 63 -0.86 29.31 -14.53
C PRO A 63 0.15 30.03 -13.61
N GLY A 64 1.21 30.57 -14.20
CA GLY A 64 2.28 31.26 -13.47
C GLY A 64 3.39 30.35 -12.93
N GLU A 65 3.30 29.04 -13.13
CA GLU A 65 4.41 28.13 -12.85
C GLU A 65 5.41 28.10 -14.02
N ALA A 66 6.69 27.91 -13.68
CA ALA A 66 7.74 27.74 -14.66
C ALA A 66 7.53 26.45 -15.46
N MET A 67 7.74 26.54 -16.77
CA MET A 67 7.79 25.39 -17.67
C MET A 67 8.80 24.35 -17.15
N ARG A 68 8.37 23.09 -17.06
CA ARG A 68 9.20 21.96 -16.70
C ARG A 68 9.49 21.11 -17.93
N THR A 69 10.72 20.65 -18.08
CA THR A 69 11.05 19.69 -19.14
C THR A 69 10.50 18.30 -18.82
N TYR A 70 10.44 17.42 -19.81
CA TYR A 70 10.04 16.02 -19.61
C TYR A 70 10.77 15.35 -18.44
N GLU A 71 12.11 15.48 -18.37
CA GLU A 71 12.91 14.86 -17.31
C GLU A 71 12.62 15.46 -15.92
N GLN A 72 12.33 16.77 -15.84
CA GLN A 72 11.94 17.42 -14.59
C GLN A 72 10.55 16.95 -14.13
N GLN A 73 9.60 16.84 -15.05
CA GLN A 73 8.25 16.34 -14.75
C GLN A 73 8.27 14.85 -14.39
N TRP A 74 9.08 14.06 -15.08
CA TRP A 74 9.34 12.64 -14.76
C TRP A 74 9.91 12.50 -13.34
N ALA A 75 10.89 13.34 -12.97
CA ALA A 75 11.48 13.32 -11.63
C ALA A 75 10.45 13.67 -10.54
N ALA A 76 9.65 14.72 -10.75
CA ALA A 76 8.62 15.14 -9.80
C ALA A 76 7.55 14.05 -9.61
N GLN A 77 7.05 13.46 -10.71
CA GLN A 77 6.08 12.37 -10.63
C GLN A 77 6.67 11.09 -10.05
N ARG A 78 7.98 10.86 -10.22
CA ARG A 78 8.66 9.72 -9.61
C ARG A 78 8.72 9.85 -8.09
N GLU A 79 8.90 11.05 -7.57
CA GLU A 79 8.86 11.31 -6.13
C GLU A 79 7.45 11.05 -5.57
N GLU A 80 6.41 11.54 -6.24
CA GLU A 80 5.02 11.26 -5.89
C GLU A 80 4.69 9.75 -5.97
N ARG A 81 5.19 9.05 -6.99
CA ARG A 81 5.04 7.59 -7.12
C ARG A 81 5.73 6.84 -5.97
N CYS A 82 6.83 7.34 -5.41
CA CYS A 82 7.47 6.74 -4.25
C CYS A 82 6.56 6.77 -3.02
N ASP A 83 5.79 7.84 -2.82
CA ASP A 83 4.83 7.92 -1.71
C ASP A 83 3.72 6.86 -1.84
N ILE A 84 3.26 6.60 -3.06
CA ILE A 84 2.30 5.52 -3.35
C ILE A 84 2.90 4.15 -3.03
N LEU A 85 4.15 3.90 -3.43
CA LEU A 85 4.84 2.65 -3.12
C LEU A 85 4.97 2.44 -1.61
N ILE A 86 5.39 3.48 -0.87
CA ILE A 86 5.48 3.45 0.59
C ILE A 86 4.09 3.17 1.20
N GLY A 87 3.05 3.85 0.72
CA GLY A 87 1.66 3.62 1.13
C GLY A 87 1.20 2.18 0.93
N SER A 88 1.52 1.60 -0.23
CA SER A 88 1.19 0.21 -0.56
C SER A 88 1.92 -0.81 0.33
N CYS A 89 3.21 -0.56 0.61
CA CYS A 89 3.99 -1.39 1.53
C CYS A 89 3.41 -1.36 2.95
N LEU A 90 3.04 -0.17 3.45
CA LEU A 90 2.41 -0.02 4.77
C LEU A 90 1.06 -0.73 4.85
N LEU A 91 0.23 -0.63 3.81
CA LEU A 91 -1.04 -1.35 3.71
C LEU A 91 -0.81 -2.86 3.76
N GLY A 92 0.11 -3.38 2.95
CA GLY A 92 0.46 -4.79 2.91
C GLY A 92 0.95 -5.32 4.26
N ALA A 93 1.87 -4.59 4.91
CA ALA A 93 2.38 -4.95 6.23
C ALA A 93 1.28 -4.99 7.30
N GLY A 94 0.37 -4.00 7.32
CA GLY A 94 -0.76 -3.94 8.24
C GLY A 94 -1.75 -5.10 8.03
N ALA A 95 -2.08 -5.42 6.77
CA ALA A 95 -2.98 -6.52 6.43
C ALA A 95 -2.39 -7.88 6.81
N LEU A 96 -1.10 -8.11 6.53
CA LEU A 96 -0.39 -9.33 6.93
C LEU A 96 -0.32 -9.48 8.45
N GLY A 97 -0.05 -8.38 9.18
CA GLY A 97 -0.04 -8.38 10.64
C GLY A 97 -1.40 -8.73 11.26
N LEU A 98 -2.49 -8.19 10.72
CA LEU A 98 -3.85 -8.56 11.14
C LEU A 98 -4.18 -10.02 10.83
N GLY A 99 -3.79 -10.52 9.65
CA GLY A 99 -3.97 -11.91 9.25
C GLY A 99 -3.25 -12.89 10.19
N ALA A 100 -1.99 -12.60 10.53
CA ALA A 100 -1.20 -13.41 11.46
C ALA A 100 -1.85 -13.45 12.87
N LEU A 101 -2.31 -12.31 13.38
CA LEU A 101 -3.01 -12.24 14.66
C LEU A 101 -4.35 -12.99 14.66
N PHE A 102 -5.06 -12.98 13.53
CA PHE A 102 -6.30 -13.74 13.37
C PHE A 102 -6.03 -15.24 13.37
N LEU A 103 -5.00 -15.69 12.63
CA LEU A 103 -4.60 -17.09 12.57
C LEU A 103 -4.11 -17.59 13.95
N GLN A 104 -3.30 -16.80 14.65
CA GLN A 104 -2.83 -17.14 16.00
C GLN A 104 -4.01 -17.30 16.97
N ARG A 105 -5.05 -16.46 16.86
CA ARG A 105 -6.26 -16.58 17.67
C ARG A 105 -7.00 -17.88 17.35
N ARG A 106 -7.18 -18.22 16.07
CA ARG A 106 -7.82 -19.47 15.64
C ARG A 106 -7.08 -20.70 16.14
N LEU A 107 -5.76 -20.72 16.02
CA LEU A 107 -4.91 -21.81 16.51
C LEU A 107 -4.99 -21.94 18.04
N SER A 108 -4.94 -20.82 18.77
CA SER A 108 -5.09 -20.82 20.23
C SER A 108 -6.47 -21.34 20.66
N GLU A 109 -7.54 -20.94 19.96
CA GLU A 109 -8.89 -21.43 20.22
C GLU A 109 -9.01 -22.94 19.92
N ALA A 110 -8.44 -23.41 18.80
CA ALA A 110 -8.41 -24.83 18.46
C ALA A 110 -7.63 -25.67 19.49
N GLN A 111 -6.49 -25.17 19.96
CA GLN A 111 -5.66 -25.84 20.96
C GLN A 111 -6.31 -25.84 22.34
N SER A 112 -7.01 -24.76 22.72
CA SER A 112 -7.78 -24.72 23.97
C SER A 112 -9.01 -25.65 23.97
N ARG A 113 -9.54 -26.00 22.79
CA ARG A 113 -10.58 -27.03 22.62
C ARG A 113 -10.05 -28.45 22.65
N HIS A 114 -8.73 -28.63 22.68
CA HIS A 114 -8.08 -29.92 22.82
C HIS A 114 -7.44 -30.06 24.22
N PRO A 115 -8.20 -29.96 25.34
CA PRO A 115 -7.69 -30.45 26.60
C PRO A 115 -7.62 -31.99 26.49
N THR A 116 -6.40 -32.48 26.43
CA THR A 116 -5.95 -33.80 26.88
C THR A 116 -7.08 -34.82 27.09
N GLN A 117 -7.40 -35.57 26.03
CA GLN A 117 -7.99 -36.89 26.21
C GLN A 117 -6.85 -37.75 26.75
N GLN A 118 -6.65 -37.69 28.07
CA GLN A 118 -5.72 -38.55 28.78
C GLN A 118 -6.21 -40.00 28.57
N PRO A 119 -5.48 -40.86 27.84
CA PRO A 119 -5.88 -42.26 27.78
C PRO A 119 -5.82 -42.82 29.19
N PRO A 120 -6.81 -43.60 29.65
CA PRO A 120 -6.69 -44.29 30.92
C PRO A 120 -5.42 -45.15 30.85
N ALA A 121 -4.51 -44.91 31.80
CA ALA A 121 -3.32 -45.72 31.97
C ALA A 121 -3.73 -47.16 32.30
N ASP A 122 -3.08 -48.08 31.61
CA ASP A 122 -2.94 -49.51 31.88
C ASP A 122 -4.19 -50.35 32.16
N VAL A 123 -4.61 -51.05 31.10
CA VAL A 123 -5.06 -52.44 31.20
C VAL A 123 -3.82 -53.33 31.03
N THR A 124 -3.26 -53.83 32.12
CA THR A 124 -2.48 -55.09 32.17
C THR A 124 -2.57 -55.61 33.61
N SER A 125 -3.40 -56.64 33.84
CA SER A 125 -2.97 -58.05 33.80
C SER A 125 -2.22 -58.42 35.07
N ASP A 126 -2.93 -59.00 36.03
CA ASP A 126 -2.38 -60.10 36.82
C ASP A 126 -3.50 -61.08 37.19
N ALA A 127 -3.08 -62.34 37.20
CA ALA A 127 -3.83 -63.59 37.14
C ALA A 127 -4.63 -63.96 38.41
#